data_AF-A0A4Q0MEA8-F1
#
_entry.id   AF-A0A4Q0MEA8-F1
#
_cell.length_a   1.000
_cell.length_b   1.000
_cell.length_c   1.000
_cell.angle_alpha   90.00
_cell.angle_beta   90.00
_cell.angle_gamma   90.00
#
_symmetry.space_group_name_H-M   'P 1'
#
loop_
_entity.id
_entity.type
_entity.pdbx_description
1 polymer ?
#
loop_
_entity_poly.entity_id
_entity_poly.type
_entity_poly.pdbx_seq_one_letter_code
_entity_poly.pdbx_strand_id
1 'polypeptide(L)'
;MYKSAQYKTGKKIIFHIYNHNYTKNMRYLSTVVLLSFLFTQQSCSSGSSGAAADQTAASVAVTAPSAPSADPAAKSESKGVGKFTSVTIDAPDSKLAKKGAALFQAKCVSCHALSDQKIIGPGLKGITAIRTPQWIMNMTYSPEDMVRKDPVAKALKEQYKLPMMIPGGITEDECRAVFEFLRANDQK
;
A
#
# COMPACT_ATOMS: atom_id res chain seq x y z
N MET A 1 55.25 -2.76 -32.73
CA MET A 1 54.32 -2.62 -31.59
C MET A 1 53.46 -1.39 -31.81
N TYR A 2 52.17 -1.50 -31.49
CA TYR A 2 51.07 -0.53 -31.61
C TYR A 2 50.48 -0.24 -33.01
N LYS A 3 49.29 -0.82 -33.24
CA LYS A 3 48.35 -0.47 -34.32
C LYS A 3 47.13 0.23 -33.71
N SER A 4 46.99 1.51 -34.09
CA SER A 4 45.78 2.22 -34.54
C SER A 4 44.39 1.86 -33.98
N ALA A 5 43.72 2.94 -33.55
CA ALA A 5 42.31 3.08 -33.18
C ALA A 5 41.30 2.59 -34.23
N GLN A 6 40.12 2.18 -33.74
CA GLN A 6 38.84 2.31 -34.46
C GLN A 6 37.70 2.59 -33.46
N TYR A 7 37.00 3.69 -33.73
CA TYR A 7 35.77 4.14 -33.08
C TYR A 7 34.62 3.80 -34.02
N LYS A 8 33.56 3.10 -33.56
CA LYS A 8 32.19 3.23 -34.12
C LYS A 8 31.11 2.45 -33.35
N THR A 9 30.15 3.24 -32.83
CA THR A 9 28.69 3.04 -32.91
C THR A 9 28.06 1.74 -32.36
N GLY A 10 27.65 1.76 -31.09
CA GLY A 10 26.79 0.73 -30.47
C GLY A 10 25.39 1.19 -30.06
N LYS A 11 24.96 2.42 -30.41
CA LYS A 11 23.74 3.04 -29.83
C LYS A 11 22.43 2.81 -30.61
N LYS A 12 22.37 1.83 -31.53
CA LYS A 12 21.19 1.64 -32.43
C LYS A 12 20.50 0.27 -32.40
N ILE A 13 20.91 -0.69 -31.56
CA ILE A 13 20.40 -2.08 -31.65
C ILE A 13 19.36 -2.43 -30.56
N ILE A 14 19.23 -1.63 -29.48
CA ILE A 14 18.34 -1.96 -28.34
C ILE A 14 17.00 -1.18 -28.38
N PHE A 15 16.54 -0.75 -29.55
CA PHE A 15 15.22 -0.10 -29.69
C PHE A 15 14.20 -0.92 -30.52
N HIS A 16 14.61 -2.05 -31.09
CA HIS A 16 13.77 -2.83 -32.01
C HIS A 16 13.20 -4.14 -31.45
N ILE A 17 13.48 -4.50 -30.19
CA ILE A 17 12.99 -5.76 -29.59
C ILE A 17 11.79 -5.53 -28.65
N TYR A 18 11.48 -4.28 -28.27
CA TYR A 18 10.48 -3.98 -27.24
C TYR A 18 9.12 -3.46 -27.75
N ASN A 19 8.77 -3.69 -29.02
CA ASN A 19 7.53 -3.12 -29.58
C ASN A 19 6.73 -4.05 -30.51
N HIS A 20 6.73 -5.37 -30.26
CA HIS A 20 6.00 -6.31 -31.13
C HIS A 20 5.02 -7.28 -30.42
N ASN A 21 4.76 -7.11 -29.11
CA ASN A 21 3.86 -7.99 -28.36
C ASN A 21 2.58 -7.31 -27.81
N TYR A 22 2.28 -6.07 -28.19
CA TYR A 22 1.14 -5.32 -27.61
C TYR A 22 -0.06 -5.10 -28.56
N THR A 23 -0.08 -5.71 -29.76
CA THR A 23 -1.13 -5.38 -30.77
C THR A 23 -2.12 -6.50 -31.08
N LYS A 24 -2.07 -7.66 -30.43
CA LYS A 24 -2.92 -8.81 -30.81
C LYS A 24 -4.20 -9.02 -30.00
N ASN A 25 -4.41 -8.34 -28.88
CA ASN A 25 -5.56 -8.62 -28.00
C ASN A 25 -6.63 -7.50 -27.96
N MET A 26 -6.48 -6.42 -28.71
CA MET A 26 -7.42 -5.27 -28.71
C MET A 26 -8.62 -5.44 -29.66
N ARG A 27 -8.75 -6.57 -30.37
CA ARG A 27 -9.77 -6.76 -31.43
C ARG A 27 -10.97 -7.64 -31.03
N TYR A 28 -11.11 -7.95 -29.75
CA TYR A 28 -12.19 -8.82 -29.22
C TYR A 28 -13.10 -8.14 -28.17
N LEU A 29 -13.08 -6.81 -28.09
CA LEU A 29 -13.81 -6.03 -27.08
C LEU A 29 -14.81 -5.02 -27.69
N SER A 30 -15.42 -5.33 -28.85
CA SER A 30 -16.33 -4.39 -29.53
C SER A 30 -17.68 -4.96 -29.99
N THR A 31 -18.13 -6.15 -29.57
CA THR A 31 -19.41 -6.72 -30.07
C THR A 31 -20.29 -7.45 -29.05
N VAL A 32 -20.30 -7.05 -27.76
CA VAL A 32 -21.25 -7.62 -26.77
C VAL A 32 -21.83 -6.54 -25.85
N VAL A 33 -22.25 -5.40 -26.42
CA VAL A 33 -22.95 -4.30 -25.70
C VAL A 33 -24.39 -4.08 -26.20
N LEU A 34 -24.89 -4.84 -27.17
CA LEU A 34 -26.23 -4.66 -27.71
C LEU A 34 -26.88 -6.01 -28.02
N LEU A 35 -27.56 -6.61 -27.04
CA LEU A 35 -28.75 -7.46 -27.22
C LEU A 35 -29.11 -8.13 -25.88
N SER A 36 -30.36 -7.92 -25.45
CA SER A 36 -31.15 -8.64 -24.42
C SER A 36 -31.68 -7.75 -23.28
N PHE A 37 -32.32 -6.65 -23.67
CA PHE A 37 -33.54 -6.20 -23.00
C PHE A 37 -34.66 -7.21 -23.34
N LEU A 38 -35.59 -7.46 -22.41
CA LEU A 38 -36.69 -8.43 -22.41
C LEU A 38 -36.35 -9.82 -21.87
N PHE A 39 -36.53 -10.00 -20.56
CA PHE A 39 -37.39 -11.08 -20.08
C PHE A 39 -38.30 -10.56 -18.96
N THR A 40 -39.58 -10.75 -19.21
CA THR A 40 -40.75 -10.28 -18.49
C THR A 40 -41.00 -11.07 -17.21
N GLN A 41 -41.44 -10.34 -16.18
CA GLN A 41 -42.54 -10.67 -15.24
C GLN A 41 -42.94 -12.16 -15.12
N GLN A 42 -42.80 -12.73 -13.92
CA GLN A 42 -43.90 -13.24 -13.07
C GLN A 42 -43.34 -14.22 -12.03
N SER A 43 -43.36 -13.83 -10.76
CA SER A 43 -43.48 -14.80 -9.66
C SER A 43 -44.34 -14.17 -8.58
N CYS A 44 -45.58 -14.67 -8.51
CA CYS A 44 -46.56 -14.39 -7.47
C CYS A 44 -46.98 -15.76 -6.92
N SER A 45 -46.69 -16.03 -5.64
CA SER A 45 -47.46 -16.96 -4.79
C SER A 45 -47.15 -16.60 -3.32
N SER A 46 -48.07 -15.90 -2.65
CA SER A 46 -49.15 -16.42 -1.82
C SER A 46 -48.66 -17.04 -0.49
N GLY A 47 -48.69 -16.22 0.57
CA GLY A 47 -48.65 -16.66 1.97
C GLY A 47 -49.29 -15.59 2.85
N SER A 48 -50.22 -16.01 3.70
CA SER A 48 -51.37 -15.25 4.22
C SER A 48 -51.13 -14.47 5.52
N SER A 49 -51.88 -13.38 5.65
CA SER A 49 -52.53 -12.87 6.88
C SER A 49 -51.69 -12.27 8.01
N GLY A 50 -51.87 -10.95 8.18
CA GLY A 50 -52.31 -10.39 9.46
C GLY A 50 -51.27 -9.62 10.28
N ALA A 51 -51.35 -8.29 10.21
CA ALA A 51 -51.53 -7.38 11.34
C ALA A 51 -50.88 -6.02 11.05
N ALA A 52 -51.71 -4.99 10.98
CA ALA A 52 -51.30 -3.61 10.94
C ALA A 52 -50.72 -3.18 12.30
N ALA A 53 -49.60 -2.48 12.27
CA ALA A 53 -49.26 -1.47 13.27
C ALA A 53 -48.44 -0.38 12.59
N ASP A 54 -49.05 0.78 12.53
CA ASP A 54 -48.55 2.06 12.06
C ASP A 54 -47.58 2.70 13.08
N GLN A 55 -46.78 3.65 12.57
CA GLN A 55 -46.06 4.73 13.25
C GLN A 55 -44.52 4.68 13.41
N THR A 56 -43.91 5.48 12.52
CA THR A 56 -43.16 6.69 12.87
C THR A 56 -41.78 6.54 13.52
N ALA A 57 -40.78 6.71 12.65
CA ALA A 57 -39.66 7.64 12.80
C ALA A 57 -39.21 8.03 14.21
N ALA A 58 -38.08 7.45 14.62
CA ALA A 58 -37.01 8.22 15.27
C ALA A 58 -35.67 7.59 14.85
N SER A 59 -35.17 8.05 13.70
CA SER A 59 -33.77 7.94 13.35
C SER A 59 -32.98 8.77 14.36
N VAL A 60 -32.59 8.15 15.47
CA VAL A 60 -31.48 8.66 16.27
C VAL A 60 -30.22 8.28 15.50
N ALA A 61 -29.86 9.17 14.58
CA ALA A 61 -28.51 9.23 14.05
C ALA A 61 -27.58 9.45 15.26
N VAL A 62 -27.06 8.33 15.79
CA VAL A 62 -25.86 8.38 16.62
C VAL A 62 -24.77 8.89 15.69
N THR A 63 -24.52 10.20 15.77
CA THR A 63 -23.30 10.78 15.25
C THR A 63 -22.17 10.12 16.01
N ALA A 64 -21.63 9.04 15.44
CA ALA A 64 -20.36 8.51 15.88
C ALA A 64 -19.38 9.68 15.83
N PRO A 65 -18.70 10.03 16.93
CA PRO A 65 -17.72 11.10 16.89
C PRO A 65 -16.67 10.72 15.85
N SER A 66 -16.63 11.49 14.76
CA SER A 66 -15.50 11.49 13.84
C SER A 66 -14.28 11.85 14.68
N ALA A 67 -13.45 10.86 14.99
CA ALA A 67 -12.21 11.08 15.69
C ALA A 67 -11.43 12.20 14.96
N PRO A 68 -10.80 13.14 15.68
CA PRO A 68 -9.96 14.14 15.04
C PRO A 68 -8.94 13.41 14.17
N SER A 69 -8.92 13.74 12.88
CA SER A 69 -7.98 13.19 11.91
C SER A 69 -6.56 13.46 12.42
N ALA A 70 -5.85 12.41 12.84
CA ALA A 70 -4.47 12.53 13.26
C ALA A 70 -3.64 12.97 12.06
N ASP A 71 -2.91 14.08 12.16
CA ASP A 71 -2.05 14.56 11.07
C ASP A 71 -0.99 13.48 10.75
N PRO A 72 -1.02 12.89 9.55
CA PRO A 72 -0.05 11.87 9.16
C PRO A 72 1.38 12.38 9.02
N ALA A 73 1.61 13.69 8.91
CA ALA A 73 2.95 14.27 8.82
C ALA A 73 3.55 14.60 10.20
N ALA A 74 2.71 14.79 11.22
CA ALA A 74 3.18 15.14 12.56
C ALA A 74 3.99 14.01 13.18
N LYS A 75 5.03 14.36 13.96
CA LYS A 75 5.79 13.39 14.76
C LYS A 75 4.87 12.74 15.80
N SER A 76 5.00 11.43 15.99
CA SER A 76 4.19 10.67 16.96
C SER A 76 5.07 9.69 17.74
N GLU A 77 4.88 9.69 19.06
CA GLU A 77 5.48 8.72 20.00
C GLU A 77 4.62 7.45 20.17
N SER A 78 3.51 7.34 19.42
CA SER A 78 2.69 6.12 19.40
C SER A 78 3.51 4.93 18.87
N LYS A 79 3.32 3.77 19.50
CA LYS A 79 3.86 2.48 19.04
C LYS A 79 2.98 1.82 17.96
N GLY A 80 1.81 2.41 17.69
CA GLY A 80 0.80 1.82 16.82
C GLY A 80 0.07 0.66 17.48
N VAL A 81 -0.48 -0.21 16.65
CA VAL A 81 -1.25 -1.39 17.05
C VAL A 81 -0.60 -2.64 16.48
N GLY A 82 -0.14 -3.53 17.34
CA GLY A 82 0.45 -4.79 16.93
C GLY A 82 1.33 -5.40 18.02
N LYS A 83 2.07 -6.43 17.64
CA LYS A 83 2.90 -7.22 18.56
C LYS A 83 4.18 -6.52 18.99
N PHE A 84 4.70 -5.59 18.19
CA PHE A 84 5.95 -4.90 18.50
C PHE A 84 5.67 -3.79 19.52
N THR A 85 5.78 -4.11 20.81
CA THR A 85 5.60 -3.17 21.92
C THR A 85 6.92 -2.66 22.48
N SER A 86 8.01 -3.39 22.22
CA SER A 86 9.39 -3.04 22.57
C SER A 86 10.32 -3.41 21.41
N VAL A 87 11.25 -2.53 21.10
CA VAL A 87 12.26 -2.72 20.04
C VAL A 87 13.55 -2.09 20.55
N THR A 88 14.59 -2.91 20.71
CA THR A 88 15.91 -2.43 21.11
C THR A 88 16.58 -1.75 19.92
N ILE A 89 17.19 -0.59 20.17
CA ILE A 89 17.88 0.21 19.16
C ILE A 89 19.35 0.23 19.53
N ASP A 90 20.08 -0.74 19.00
CA ASP A 90 21.52 -0.85 19.17
C ASP A 90 22.26 0.00 18.12
N ALA A 91 23.59 -0.12 18.15
CA ALA A 91 24.47 0.42 17.11
C ALA A 91 23.99 -0.03 15.71
N PRO A 92 24.18 0.82 14.68
CA PRO A 92 23.78 0.48 13.31
C PRO A 92 24.36 -0.86 12.84
N ASP A 93 23.51 -1.76 12.38
CA ASP A 93 23.91 -3.05 11.81
C ASP A 93 23.88 -2.98 10.29
N SER A 94 25.06 -2.87 9.67
CA SER A 94 25.22 -2.75 8.22
C SER A 94 24.79 -4.02 7.46
N LYS A 95 24.95 -5.20 8.06
CA LYS A 95 24.54 -6.47 7.44
C LYS A 95 23.02 -6.57 7.41
N LEU A 96 22.38 -6.18 8.51
CA LEU A 96 20.94 -6.18 8.64
C LEU A 96 20.29 -5.11 7.75
N ALA A 97 20.88 -3.91 7.68
CA ALA A 97 20.47 -2.87 6.74
C ALA A 97 20.62 -3.31 5.27
N LYS A 98 21.68 -4.05 4.92
CA LYS A 98 21.83 -4.61 3.55
C LYS A 98 20.75 -5.64 3.22
N LYS A 99 20.41 -6.52 4.17
CA LYS A 99 19.27 -7.45 4.03
C LYS A 99 17.96 -6.67 3.85
N GLY A 100 17.74 -5.63 4.65
CA GLY A 100 16.58 -4.74 4.56
C GLY A 100 16.46 -4.04 3.21
N ALA A 101 17.57 -3.59 2.63
CA ALA A 101 17.60 -2.96 1.32
C ALA A 101 17.10 -3.93 0.22
N ALA A 102 17.52 -5.20 0.27
CA ALA A 102 17.06 -6.22 -0.68
C ALA A 102 15.56 -6.51 -0.50
N LEU A 103 15.08 -6.59 0.75
CA LEU A 103 13.66 -6.77 1.04
C LEU A 103 12.82 -5.58 0.57
N PHE A 104 13.30 -4.35 0.80
CA PHE A 104 12.65 -3.13 0.35
C PHE A 104 12.53 -3.12 -1.19
N GLN A 105 13.60 -3.49 -1.88
CA GLN A 105 13.61 -3.63 -3.34
C GLN A 105 12.62 -4.70 -3.84
N ALA A 106 12.43 -5.78 -3.09
CA ALA A 106 11.54 -6.86 -3.49
C ALA A 106 10.06 -6.58 -3.17
N LYS A 107 9.76 -5.86 -2.08
CA LYS A 107 8.42 -5.77 -1.51
C LYS A 107 7.84 -4.35 -1.40
N CYS A 108 8.66 -3.31 -1.45
CA CYS A 108 8.24 -1.94 -1.09
C CYS A 108 8.34 -0.93 -2.25
N VAL A 109 9.34 -1.06 -3.12
CA VAL A 109 9.62 -0.06 -4.19
C VAL A 109 8.52 0.10 -5.23
N SER A 110 7.66 -0.89 -5.39
CA SER A 110 6.48 -0.77 -6.26
C SER A 110 5.50 0.30 -5.76
N CYS A 111 5.51 0.57 -4.45
CA CYS A 111 4.58 1.48 -3.81
C CYS A 111 5.23 2.71 -3.18
N HIS A 112 6.47 2.60 -2.69
CA HIS A 112 7.13 3.62 -1.88
C HIS A 112 8.45 4.08 -2.48
N ALA A 113 8.69 5.41 -2.45
CA ALA A 113 9.99 5.99 -2.69
C ALA A 113 10.75 6.20 -1.36
N LEU A 114 12.09 6.20 -1.42
CA LEU A 114 12.96 6.63 -0.31
C LEU A 114 13.09 8.15 -0.21
N SER A 115 12.55 8.88 -1.18
CA SER A 115 12.38 10.34 -1.13
C SER A 115 11.04 10.71 -0.48
N ASP A 116 10.68 11.99 -0.53
CA ASP A 116 9.37 12.51 -0.16
C ASP A 116 8.29 12.26 -1.24
N GLN A 117 8.68 11.72 -2.40
CA GLN A 117 7.79 11.54 -3.53
C GLN A 117 6.76 10.44 -3.28
N LYS A 118 5.49 10.75 -3.57
CA LYS A 118 4.43 9.77 -3.65
C LYS A 118 4.57 8.98 -4.96
N ILE A 119 4.56 7.65 -4.87
CA ILE A 119 4.39 6.76 -6.02
C ILE A 119 2.96 6.23 -6.01
N ILE A 120 2.70 5.26 -5.16
CA ILE A 120 1.36 4.75 -4.82
C ILE A 120 1.08 5.10 -3.36
N GLY A 121 2.00 4.74 -2.47
CA GLY A 121 2.03 5.15 -1.07
C GLY A 121 2.86 6.43 -0.83
N PRO A 122 2.93 6.89 0.44
CA PRO A 122 3.78 8.00 0.86
C PRO A 122 5.26 7.76 0.55
N GLY A 123 6.00 8.84 0.31
CA GLY A 123 7.46 8.81 0.40
C GLY A 123 7.91 8.52 1.84
N LEU A 124 9.03 7.82 2.00
CA LEU A 124 9.52 7.35 3.31
C LEU A 124 10.74 8.10 3.82
N LYS A 125 11.13 9.19 3.18
CA LYS A 125 12.24 10.03 3.66
C LYS A 125 12.01 10.49 5.10
N GLY A 126 12.96 10.19 5.99
CA GLY A 126 12.93 10.66 7.38
C GLY A 126 11.86 10.00 8.24
N ILE A 127 11.27 8.88 7.80
CA ILE A 127 10.21 8.19 8.53
C ILE A 127 10.64 7.81 9.95
N THR A 128 11.92 7.47 10.14
CA THR A 128 12.47 7.09 11.45
C THR A 128 12.59 8.27 12.42
N ALA A 129 12.47 9.51 11.95
CA ALA A 129 12.45 10.70 12.81
C ALA A 129 11.04 11.06 13.31
N ILE A 130 10.00 10.66 12.58
CA ILE A 130 8.60 11.01 12.89
C ILE A 130 7.78 9.84 13.43
N ARG A 131 8.25 8.61 13.32
CA ARG A 131 7.58 7.41 13.84
C ARG A 131 8.51 6.59 14.72
N THR A 132 7.94 5.98 15.75
CA THR A 132 8.68 5.07 16.62
C THR A 132 9.09 3.80 15.87
N PRO A 133 10.17 3.12 16.31
CA PRO A 133 10.58 1.82 15.75
C PRO A 133 9.44 0.79 15.76
N GLN A 134 8.70 0.74 16.86
CA GLN A 134 7.54 -0.13 17.05
C GLN A 134 6.47 0.15 16.01
N TRP A 135 6.14 1.43 15.79
CA TRP A 135 5.13 1.80 14.82
C TRP A 135 5.53 1.39 13.41
N ILE A 136 6.79 1.65 13.01
CA ILE A 136 7.30 1.27 11.69
C ILE A 136 7.25 -0.26 11.51
N MET A 137 7.67 -1.02 12.52
CA MET A 137 7.63 -2.48 12.46
C MET A 137 6.20 -3.04 12.45
N ASN A 138 5.27 -2.48 13.24
CA ASN A 138 3.86 -2.88 13.22
C ASN A 138 3.21 -2.55 11.87
N MET A 139 3.50 -1.36 11.32
CA MET A 139 3.02 -0.94 10.00
C MET A 139 3.58 -1.81 8.88
N THR A 140 4.84 -2.24 8.98
CA THR A 140 5.46 -3.14 8.01
C THR A 140 4.88 -4.56 8.13
N TYR A 141 4.64 -5.05 9.34
CA TYR A 141 4.22 -6.44 9.55
C TYR A 141 2.73 -6.68 9.27
N SER A 142 1.86 -5.79 9.75
CA SER A 142 0.42 -5.88 9.53
C SER A 142 -0.20 -4.50 9.23
N PRO A 143 0.03 -3.97 8.02
CA PRO A 143 -0.54 -2.68 7.63
C PRO A 143 -2.07 -2.67 7.70
N GLU A 144 -2.72 -3.80 7.42
CA GLU A 144 -4.17 -3.93 7.42
C GLU A 144 -4.77 -3.76 8.82
N ASP A 145 -4.14 -4.34 9.84
CA ASP A 145 -4.58 -4.18 11.24
C ASP A 145 -4.30 -2.76 11.73
N MET A 146 -3.15 -2.20 11.38
CA MET A 146 -2.78 -0.83 11.69
C MET A 146 -3.82 0.13 11.12
N VAL A 147 -4.12 0.03 9.83
CA VAL A 147 -5.14 0.85 9.16
C VAL A 147 -6.52 0.71 9.77
N ARG A 148 -6.86 -0.44 10.38
CA ARG A 148 -8.16 -0.64 11.03
C ARG A 148 -8.24 -0.01 12.41
N LYS A 149 -7.12 0.18 13.11
CA LYS A 149 -7.10 0.49 14.55
C LYS A 149 -6.28 1.73 14.90
N ASP A 150 -5.11 1.92 14.30
CA ASP A 150 -4.23 3.05 14.53
C ASP A 150 -4.76 4.34 13.85
N PRO A 151 -4.95 5.45 14.58
CA PRO A 151 -5.49 6.69 14.01
C PRO A 151 -4.65 7.28 12.88
N VAL A 152 -3.33 7.17 12.96
CA VAL A 152 -2.42 7.69 11.92
C VAL A 152 -2.51 6.83 10.67
N ALA A 153 -2.50 5.50 10.80
CA ALA A 153 -2.68 4.60 9.66
C ALA A 153 -4.08 4.75 9.01
N LYS A 154 -5.13 5.04 9.79
CA LYS A 154 -6.46 5.40 9.27
C LYS A 154 -6.40 6.68 8.44
N ALA A 155 -5.83 7.75 8.99
CA ALA A 155 -5.69 9.03 8.30
C ALA A 155 -4.85 8.88 7.01
N LEU A 156 -3.79 8.07 7.04
CA LEU A 156 -3.03 7.70 5.83
C LEU A 156 -3.92 6.96 4.82
N LYS A 157 -4.73 5.97 5.22
CA LYS A 157 -5.63 5.29 4.27
C LYS A 157 -6.62 6.26 3.66
N GLU A 158 -7.17 7.17 4.47
CA GLU A 158 -8.09 8.19 3.99
C GLU A 158 -7.39 9.16 3.03
N GLN A 159 -6.15 9.57 3.30
CA GLN A 159 -5.41 10.47 2.41
C GLN A 159 -5.04 9.80 1.07
N TYR A 160 -4.57 8.55 1.12
CA TYR A 160 -4.08 7.84 -0.07
C TYR A 160 -5.16 7.04 -0.80
N LYS A 161 -6.33 6.81 -0.16
CA LYS A 161 -7.51 6.11 -0.71
C LYS A 161 -7.20 4.72 -1.28
N LEU A 162 -6.19 4.05 -0.74
CA LEU A 162 -5.73 2.75 -1.20
C LEU A 162 -5.59 1.77 -0.03
N PRO A 163 -5.78 0.45 -0.27
CA PRO A 163 -5.44 -0.55 0.73
C PRO A 163 -3.93 -0.53 0.98
N MET A 164 -3.53 -0.57 2.25
CA MET A 164 -2.13 -0.78 2.63
C MET A 164 -1.93 -2.24 2.99
N MET A 165 -0.98 -2.89 2.33
CA MET A 165 -0.65 -4.30 2.49
C MET A 165 0.82 -4.56 2.16
N ILE A 166 1.37 -5.70 2.60
CA ILE A 166 2.67 -6.20 2.13
C ILE A 166 2.46 -7.43 1.23
N PRO A 167 2.92 -7.41 -0.02
CA PRO A 167 2.80 -8.55 -0.92
C PRO A 167 3.45 -9.82 -0.37
N GLY A 168 2.65 -10.88 -0.23
CA GLY A 168 3.08 -12.18 0.30
C GLY A 168 3.47 -12.18 1.78
N GLY A 169 3.10 -11.13 2.53
CA GLY A 169 3.43 -10.98 3.95
C GLY A 169 4.93 -10.75 4.19
N ILE A 170 5.29 -10.74 5.47
CA ILE A 170 6.67 -10.52 5.91
C ILE A 170 6.84 -11.09 7.33
N THR A 171 8.01 -11.66 7.61
CA THR A 171 8.36 -12.18 8.94
C THR A 171 8.86 -11.07 9.87
N GLU A 172 8.97 -11.35 11.17
CA GLU A 172 9.43 -10.37 12.15
C GLU A 172 10.89 -9.95 11.90
N ASP A 173 11.76 -10.91 11.58
CA ASP A 173 13.17 -10.67 11.24
C ASP A 173 13.33 -9.83 9.97
N GLU A 174 12.46 -10.05 8.98
CA GLU A 174 12.44 -9.25 7.77
C GLU A 174 11.93 -7.83 8.04
N CYS A 175 10.91 -7.66 8.90
CA CYS A 175 10.47 -6.34 9.35
C CYS A 175 11.59 -5.59 10.05
N ARG A 176 12.33 -6.27 10.94
CA ARG A 176 13.49 -5.68 11.61
C ARG A 176 14.57 -5.28 10.61
N ALA A 177 14.85 -6.13 9.62
CA ALA A 177 15.81 -5.81 8.57
C ALA A 177 15.40 -4.57 7.77
N VAL A 178 14.13 -4.47 7.35
CA VAL A 178 13.59 -3.29 6.64
C VAL A 178 13.69 -2.04 7.51
N PHE A 179 13.36 -2.13 8.80
CA PHE A 179 13.51 -1.03 9.73
C PHE A 179 14.97 -0.54 9.84
N GLU A 180 15.95 -1.44 9.97
CA GLU A 180 17.37 -1.07 9.99
C GLU A 180 17.83 -0.43 8.68
N PHE A 181 17.29 -0.89 7.56
CA PHE A 181 17.54 -0.23 6.28
C PHE A 181 17.00 1.21 6.25
N LEU A 182 15.78 1.44 6.72
CA LEU A 182 15.20 2.79 6.80
C LEU A 182 16.00 3.70 7.73
N ARG A 183 16.48 3.19 8.88
CA ARG A 183 17.40 3.93 9.76
C ARG A 183 18.67 4.36 9.03
N ALA A 184 19.31 3.42 8.32
CA ALA A 184 20.52 3.72 7.56
C ALA A 184 20.25 4.65 6.36
N ASN A 185 19.05 4.64 5.80
CA ASN A 185 18.65 5.53 4.71
C ASN A 185 18.46 6.96 5.19
N ASP A 186 17.81 7.15 6.35
CA ASP A 186 17.46 8.47 6.89
C ASP A 186 18.67 9.21 7.50
N GLN A 187 19.80 8.52 7.68
CA GLN A 187 21.07 9.11 8.15
C GLN A 187 21.96 9.66 7.03
N LYS A 188 21.53 9.59 5.77
CA LYS A 188 22.27 10.08 4.60
C LYS A 188 21.89 11.51 4.25
#